data_AF-A0A9W7ZNM2-F1
#
_entry.id   AF-A0A9W7ZNM2-F1
#
_cell.length_a   1.000
_cell.length_b   1.000
_cell.length_c   1.000
_cell.angle_alpha   90.00
_cell.angle_beta   90.00
_cell.angle_gamma   90.00
#
_symmetry.space_group_name_H-M   'P 1'
#
loop_
_entity.id
_entity.type
_entity.pdbx_description
1 polymer ?
#
loop_
_entity_poly.entity_id
_entity_poly.type
_entity_poly.pdbx_seq_one_letter_code
_entity_poly.pdbx_strand_id
1 'polypeptide(L)'
;MHQNPIPLPLKLKESDLDEHQFRKVIVYGLFDHDKEMLVGPKVKDGNVGHDVVTPLIREDGSRILVKRGWIKKEFANKSTRPESL
;
A
#
# COMPACT_ATOMS: atom_id res chain seq x y z
N MET A 1 -7.00 22.61 6.02
CA MET A 1 -7.85 22.07 7.10
C MET A 1 -7.69 20.56 7.15
N HIS A 2 -7.39 19.98 8.31
CA HIS A 2 -7.26 18.53 8.45
C HIS A 2 -8.66 17.89 8.50
N GLN A 3 -9.07 17.20 7.44
CA GLN A 3 -10.30 16.40 7.48
C GLN A 3 -10.05 15.08 8.24
N ASN A 4 -11.02 14.69 9.06
CA ASN A 4 -11.00 13.39 9.74
C ASN A 4 -11.01 12.25 8.71
N PRO A 5 -10.29 11.14 8.94
CA PRO A 5 -10.33 10.01 8.03
C PRO A 5 -11.75 9.41 7.97
N ILE A 6 -12.15 8.94 6.79
CA ILE A 6 -13.43 8.26 6.57
C ILE A 6 -13.19 6.80 6.16
N PRO A 7 -14.11 5.86 6.37
CA PRO A 7 -14.00 4.54 5.77
C PRO A 7 -13.84 4.66 4.24
N LEU A 8 -12.91 3.92 3.64
CA LEU A 8 -12.77 3.90 2.19
C LEU A 8 -14.01 3.23 1.57
N PRO A 9 -14.75 3.90 0.67
CA PRO A 9 -15.90 3.29 0.02
C PRO A 9 -15.52 2.00 -0.72
N LEU A 10 -16.39 0.99 -0.65
CA LEU A 10 -16.21 -0.26 -1.39
C LEU A 10 -16.20 -0.05 -2.91
N LYS A 11 -16.98 0.93 -3.38
CA LYS A 11 -17.03 1.32 -4.80
C LYS A 11 -16.73 2.80 -4.92
N LEU A 12 -15.76 3.14 -5.77
CA LEU A 12 -15.47 4.51 -6.19
C LEU A 12 -16.03 4.68 -7.60
N LYS A 13 -16.72 5.81 -7.83
CA LYS A 13 -17.09 6.21 -9.19
C LYS A 13 -15.98 7.10 -9.74
N GLU A 14 -15.76 7.04 -11.05
CA GLU A 14 -14.76 7.88 -11.72
C GLU A 14 -15.04 9.37 -11.50
N SER A 15 -16.32 9.76 -11.45
CA SER A 15 -16.76 11.13 -11.16
C SER A 15 -16.27 11.69 -9.81
N ASP A 16 -15.98 10.81 -8.85
CA ASP A 16 -15.70 11.19 -7.46
C ASP A 16 -14.19 11.16 -7.17
N LEU A 17 -13.36 10.74 -8.15
CA LEU A 17 -11.93 10.51 -7.94
C LEU A 17 -11.17 11.79 -7.62
N ASP A 18 -11.47 12.90 -8.28
CA ASP A 18 -10.79 14.18 -8.08
C ASP A 18 -11.01 14.73 -6.67
N GLU A 19 -12.23 14.61 -6.14
CA GLU A 19 -12.57 15.01 -4.78
C GLU A 19 -11.94 14.10 -3.71
N HIS A 20 -11.60 12.87 -4.09
CA HIS A 20 -10.99 11.87 -3.22
C HIS A 20 -9.48 11.77 -3.35
N GLN A 21 -8.84 12.57 -4.22
CA GLN A 21 -7.39 12.62 -4.28
C GLN A 21 -6.81 13.06 -2.92
N PHE A 22 -5.84 12.28 -2.44
CA PHE A 22 -5.18 12.50 -1.13
C PHE A 22 -6.14 12.48 0.08
N ARG A 23 -7.35 11.91 -0.06
CA ARG A 23 -8.30 11.79 1.04
C ARG A 23 -7.78 10.80 2.09
N LYS A 24 -7.74 11.23 3.35
CA LYS A 24 -7.45 10.32 4.47
C LYS A 24 -8.58 9.30 4.61
N VAL A 25 -8.24 8.02 4.67
CA VAL A 25 -9.20 6.93 4.81
C VAL A 25 -8.80 5.91 5.88
N ILE A 26 -9.78 5.18 6.39
CA ILE A 26 -9.62 3.95 7.18
C ILE A 26 -10.04 2.77 6.31
N VAL A 27 -9.25 1.70 6.31
CA VAL A 27 -9.54 0.47 5.57
C VAL A 27 -9.28 -0.73 6.47
N TYR A 28 -10.15 -1.73 6.38
CA TYR A 28 -10.00 -3.02 7.04
C TYR A 28 -9.90 -4.13 5.99
N GLY A 29 -9.10 -5.15 6.27
CA GLY A 29 -8.86 -6.25 5.37
C GLY A 29 -7.63 -7.06 5.75
N LEU A 30 -7.25 -7.98 4.87
CA LEU A 30 -6.09 -8.85 5.03
C LEU A 30 -5.07 -8.59 3.92
N PHE A 31 -3.79 -8.51 4.27
CA PHE A 31 -2.73 -8.40 3.28
C PHE A 31 -2.51 -9.72 2.54
N ASP A 32 -2.46 -9.65 1.22
CA ASP A 32 -2.09 -10.76 0.33
C ASP A 32 -0.58 -10.71 0.06
N HIS A 33 0.20 -11.21 1.03
CA HIS A 33 1.67 -11.19 0.97
C HIS A 33 2.25 -12.06 -0.15
N ASP A 34 1.47 -13.02 -0.67
CA ASP A 34 1.86 -13.82 -1.84
C ASP A 34 1.88 -12.99 -3.12
N LYS A 35 1.10 -11.90 -3.17
CA LYS A 35 1.03 -10.95 -4.29
C LYS A 35 1.74 -9.63 -4.02
N GLU A 36 2.66 -9.61 -3.06
CA GLU A 36 3.52 -8.46 -2.82
C GLU A 36 4.41 -8.13 -4.03
N MET A 37 4.60 -6.84 -4.29
CA MET A 37 5.39 -6.32 -5.40
C MET A 37 6.47 -5.37 -4.88
N LEU A 38 7.67 -5.45 -5.49
CA LEU A 38 8.76 -4.49 -5.31
C LEU A 38 8.75 -3.48 -6.46
N VAL A 39 8.51 -2.20 -6.15
CA VAL A 39 8.35 -1.16 -7.16
C VAL A 39 9.64 -0.37 -7.34
N GLY A 40 10.31 -0.65 -8.47
CA GLY A 40 11.47 0.04 -9.02
C GLY A 40 12.77 -0.18 -8.24
N PRO A 41 13.95 0.10 -8.81
CA PRO A 41 15.07 0.59 -8.02
C PRO A 41 14.78 2.04 -7.60
N LYS A 42 14.76 2.32 -6.30
CA LYS A 42 14.55 3.65 -5.71
C LYS A 42 15.69 3.98 -4.76
N VAL A 43 16.29 5.16 -4.94
CA VAL A 43 17.31 5.67 -4.03
C VAL A 43 16.64 6.46 -2.92
N LYS A 44 16.96 6.13 -1.67
CA LYS A 44 16.56 6.88 -0.49
C LYS A 44 17.76 7.00 0.44
N ASP A 45 18.10 8.22 0.84
CA ASP A 45 19.23 8.52 1.75
C ASP A 45 20.54 7.83 1.31
N GLY A 46 20.86 7.91 0.01
CA GLY A 46 22.07 7.31 -0.58
C GLY A 46 22.03 5.78 -0.75
N ASN A 47 20.96 5.11 -0.33
CA ASN A 47 20.82 3.65 -0.42
C ASN A 47 19.86 3.26 -1.54
N VAL A 48 20.20 2.23 -2.32
CA VAL A 48 19.32 1.64 -3.34
C VAL A 48 18.36 0.65 -2.70
N GLY A 49 17.09 0.68 -3.11
CA GLY A 49 16.07 -0.19 -2.57
C GLY A 49 14.78 -0.18 -3.39
N HIS A 50 13.68 -0.55 -2.75
CA HIS A 50 12.39 -0.77 -3.39
C HIS A 50 11.26 -0.21 -2.53
N ASP A 51 10.20 0.33 -3.14
CA ASP A 51 8.93 0.46 -2.42
C ASP A 51 8.23 -0.90 -2.38
N VAL A 52 7.77 -1.31 -1.20
CA VAL A 52 6.95 -2.50 -1.00
C VAL A 52 5.49 -2.11 -1.19
N VAL A 53 4.83 -2.73 -2.16
CA VAL A 53 3.39 -2.59 -2.39
C VAL A 53 2.74 -3.95 -2.17
N THR A 54 1.77 -4.01 -1.27
CA THR A 54 1.05 -5.25 -0.94
C THR A 54 -0.44 -5.03 -1.15
N PRO A 55 -1.12 -5.89 -1.93
CA PRO A 55 -2.57 -5.85 -2.01
C PRO A 55 -3.21 -6.12 -0.64
N LEU A 56 -4.21 -5.34 -0.28
CA LEU A 56 -5.08 -5.60 0.86
C LEU A 56 -6.46 -6.03 0.34
N ILE A 57 -6.85 -7.26 0.68
CA ILE A 57 -8.15 -7.85 0.36
C ILE A 57 -9.17 -7.32 1.36
N ARG A 58 -10.20 -6.65 0.85
CA ARG A 58 -11.32 -6.13 1.65
C ARG A 58 -12.39 -7.19 1.84
N GLU A 59 -13.38 -6.91 2.70
CA GLU A 59 -14.47 -7.83 3.02
C GLU A 59 -15.29 -8.30 1.80
N ASP A 60 -15.40 -7.47 0.76
CA ASP A 60 -16.11 -7.76 -0.49
C ASP A 60 -15.25 -8.51 -1.52
N GLY A 61 -14.02 -8.91 -1.14
CA GLY A 61 -13.06 -9.61 -2.00
C GLY A 61 -12.30 -8.70 -2.97
N SER A 62 -12.65 -7.41 -3.06
CA SER A 62 -11.90 -6.44 -3.86
C SER A 62 -10.53 -6.15 -3.23
N ARG A 63 -9.62 -5.60 -4.04
CA ARG A 63 -8.23 -5.36 -3.62
C ARG A 63 -7.88 -3.88 -3.76
N ILE A 64 -7.19 -3.36 -2.77
CA ILE A 64 -6.51 -2.05 -2.86
C ILE A 64 -5.00 -2.26 -2.79
N LEU A 65 -4.23 -1.40 -3.46
CA LEU A 65 -2.78 -1.43 -3.38
C LEU A 65 -2.30 -0.53 -2.24
N VAL A 66 -1.63 -1.12 -1.26
CA VAL A 66 -1.07 -0.37 -0.13
C VAL A 66 0.44 -0.27 -0.31
N LYS A 67 0.95 0.95 -0.49
CA LYS A 67 2.38 1.23 -0.39
C LYS A 67 2.78 1.19 1.09
N ARG A 68 3.45 0.12 1.51
CA ARG A 68 3.83 -0.13 2.92
C ARG A 68 5.10 0.61 3.33
N GLY A 69 5.89 1.06 2.35
CA GLY A 69 7.10 1.84 2.59
C GLY A 69 8.25 1.42 1.70
N TRP A 70 9.44 1.92 2.00
CA TRP A 70 10.67 1.64 1.27
C TRP A 70 11.57 0.71 2.08
N ILE A 71 12.22 -0.23 1.41
CA ILE A 71 13.21 -1.14 2.00
C ILE A 71 14.53 -1.08 1.22
N LYS A 72 15.66 -1.31 1.89
CA LYS A 72 16.95 -1.50 1.22
C LYS A 72 16.92 -2.74 0.32
N LYS A 73 17.74 -2.75 -0.73
CA LYS A 73 17.83 -3.86 -1.68
C LYS A 73 18.09 -5.22 -1.02
N GLU A 74 18.89 -5.26 0.05
CA GLU A 74 19.18 -6.49 0.80
C GLU A 74 17.93 -7.14 1.44
N PHE A 75 16.87 -6.37 1.69
CA PHE A 75 15.60 -6.86 2.24
C PHE A 75 14.57 -7.26 1.17
N ALA A 76 14.97 -7.28 -0.11
CA ALA A 76 14.07 -7.63 -1.21
C ALA A 76 13.45 -9.03 -1.04
N ASN A 77 14.24 -9.99 -0.55
CA ASN A 77 13.72 -11.31 -0.22
C ASN A 77 12.82 -11.23 1.03
N LYS A 78 11.58 -11.69 0.94
CA LYS A 78 10.62 -11.69 2.06
C LYS A 78 11.17 -12.39 3.30
N SER A 79 11.93 -13.47 3.14
CA SER A 79 12.51 -14.23 4.27
C SER A 79 13.48 -13.43 5.12
N THR A 80 14.05 -12.33 4.61
CA THR A 80 14.94 -11.46 5.39
C THR A 80 14.20 -10.42 6.24
N ARG A 81 12.85 -10.41 6.22
CA ARG A 81 12.01 -9.44 6.94
C ARG A 81 10.70 -10.07 7.49
N PRO A 82 10.80 -11.08 8.37
CA PRO A 82 9.63 -11.83 8.87
C PRO A 82 8.64 -10.97 9.65
N GLU A 83 9.10 -9.92 10.34
CA GLU A 83 8.22 -8.98 11.07
C GLU A 83 7.34 -8.12 10.15
N SER A 84 7.61 -8.14 8.84
CA SER A 84 6.86 -7.39 7.83
C SER A 84 5.85 -8.24 7.06
N LEU A 85 5.63 -9.50 7.45
CA LEU A 85 4.75 -10.46 6.77
C LEU A 85 3.51 -10.80 7.62
#